data_AF-A0AAN7SV75-F1
#
_entry.id   AF-A0AAN7SV75-F1
#
_cell.length_a   1.000
_cell.length_b   1.000
_cell.length_c   1.000
_cell.angle_alpha   90.00
_cell.angle_beta   90.00
_cell.angle_gamma   90.00
#
_symmetry.space_group_name_H-M   'P 1'
#
loop_
_entity.id
_entity.type
_entity.pdbx_description
1 polymer ?
#
loop_
_entity_poly.entity_id
_entity_poly.type
_entity_poly.pdbx_seq_one_letter_code
_entity_poly.pdbx_strand_id
1 'polypeptide(L)' 'MANPSIGIIGMGLMGRMYAKRFSEAGYSVNVCDRPDRYEELRAEYADKVSSSHLVEDRIDILSKT' A
#
# COMPACT_ATOMS: atom_id res chain seq x y z
N MET A 1 16.10 -2.15 14.33
CA MET A 1 16.22 -2.17 12.85
C MET A 1 14.90 -1.66 12.30
N ALA A 2 14.93 -0.65 11.43
CA ALA A 2 13.72 -0.16 10.78
C ALA A 2 13.34 -1.14 9.65
N ASN A 3 12.08 -1.55 9.59
CA ASN A 3 11.60 -2.39 8.49
C ASN A 3 11.51 -1.53 7.21
N PRO A 4 11.93 -2.05 6.04
CA PRO A 4 11.81 -1.34 4.78
C PRO A 4 10.34 -1.04 4.46
N SER A 5 10.13 0.02 3.69
CA SER A 5 8.84 0.42 3.17
C SER A 5 8.51 -0.32 1.86
N ILE A 6 7.28 -0.80 1.73
CA ILE A 6 6.84 -1.62 0.61
C ILE A 6 5.77 -0.88 -0.19
N GLY A 7 6.01 -0.69 -1.48
CA GLY A 7 5.06 -0.11 -2.43
C GLY A 7 4.37 -1.21 -3.24
N ILE A 8 3.04 -1.16 -3.32
CA ILE A 8 2.24 -2.07 -4.16
C ILE A 8 1.51 -1.26 -5.22
N ILE A 9 1.73 -1.60 -6.48
CA ILE A 9 1.01 -1.02 -7.62
C ILE A 9 -0.02 -2.04 -8.12
N GLY A 10 -1.29 -1.64 -8.09
CA GLY A 10 -2.44 -2.46 -8.45
C GLY A 10 -3.06 -3.13 -7.23
N MET A 11 -4.27 -2.69 -6.85
CA MET A 11 -5.04 -3.21 -5.71
C MET A 11 -6.18 -4.12 -6.17
N GLY A 12 -5.83 -5.04 -7.07
CA GLY A 12 -6.64 -6.21 -7.37
C GLY A 12 -6.64 -7.22 -6.20
N LEU A 13 -7.15 -8.42 -6.45
CA LEU A 13 -7.23 -9.49 -5.44
C LEU A 13 -5.85 -9.80 -4.83
N MET A 14 -4.81 -9.89 -5.67
CA MET A 14 -3.45 -10.21 -5.23
C MET A 14 -2.78 -9.04 -4.49
N GLY A 15 -2.90 -7.81 -4.99
CA GLY A 15 -2.35 -6.62 -4.34
C GLY A 15 -2.89 -6.44 -2.92
N ARG A 16 -4.22 -6.63 -2.73
CA ARG A 16 -4.86 -6.61 -1.41
C ARG A 16 -4.33 -7.70 -0.48
N MET A 17 -4.11 -8.91 -1.02
CA MET A 17 -3.58 -10.04 -0.28
C MET A 17 -2.15 -9.74 0.24
N TYR A 18 -1.30 -9.17 -0.60
CA TYR A 18 0.06 -8.77 -0.22
C TYR A 18 0.05 -7.62 0.77
N ALA A 19 -0.74 -6.57 0.54
CA ALA A 19 -0.86 -5.42 1.42
C ALA A 19 -1.24 -5.84 2.85
N LYS A 20 -2.22 -6.75 2.97
CA LYS A 20 -2.63 -7.32 4.24
C LYS A 20 -1.51 -8.08 4.94
N ARG A 21 -0.84 -9.01 4.23
CA ARG A 21 0.23 -9.82 4.81
C ARG A 21 1.43 -8.99 5.27
N PHE A 22 1.82 -7.98 4.50
CA PHE A 22 2.93 -7.10 4.87
C PHE A 22 2.58 -6.19 6.05
N SER A 23 1.35 -5.67 6.10
CA SER A 23 0.86 -4.90 7.24
C SER A 23 0.80 -5.75 8.51
N GLU A 24 0.28 -6.98 8.44
CA GLU A 24 0.24 -7.93 9.56
C GLU A 24 1.66 -8.31 10.05
N ALA A 25 2.65 -8.31 9.16
CA ALA A 25 4.05 -8.55 9.50
C ALA A 25 4.79 -7.31 10.02
N GLY A 26 4.11 -6.16 10.15
CA GLY A 26 4.68 -4.92 10.72
C GLY A 26 5.55 -4.12 9.75
N TYR A 27 5.36 -4.28 8.44
CA TYR A 27 5.99 -3.43 7.43
C TYR A 27 5.15 -2.18 7.16
N SER A 28 5.82 -1.10 6.77
CA SER A 28 5.13 0.10 6.26
C SER A 28 4.76 -0.15 4.81
N VAL A 29 3.46 -0.16 4.49
CA VAL A 29 2.96 -0.48 3.15
C VAL A 29 2.29 0.74 2.54
N ASN A 30 2.71 1.11 1.34
CA ASN A 30 2.10 2.15 0.53
C ASN A 30 1.45 1.51 -0.70
N VAL A 31 0.21 1.89 -1.01
CA VAL A 31 -0.56 1.29 -2.12
C VAL A 31 -0.98 2.34 -3.13
N CYS A 32 -0.92 2.00 -4.41
CA CYS A 32 -1.33 2.86 -5.51
C CYS A 32 -2.16 2.05 -6.53
N ASP A 33 -3.29 2.62 -6.99
CA ASP A 33 -4.13 2.08 -8.06
C ASP A 33 -4.53 3.22 -9.01
N ARG A 34 -5.36 2.90 -10.00
CA ARG A 34 -5.96 3.85 -10.93
C ARG A 34 -6.74 4.93 -10.18
N PRO A 35 -6.74 6.17 -10.70
CA PRO A 35 -7.40 7.30 -10.06
C PRO A 35 -8.90 7.06 -9.84
N ASP A 36 -9.56 6.30 -10.71
CA ASP A 36 -10.99 5.98 -10.62
C ASP A 36 -11.35 5.20 -9.34
N ARG A 37 -10.40 4.46 -8.76
CA ARG A 37 -10.61 3.65 -7.54
C ARG A 37 -9.96 4.24 -6.30
N TYR A 38 -9.34 5.41 -6.43
CA TYR A 38 -8.63 6.06 -5.34
C TYR A 38 -9.52 6.34 -4.13
N GLU A 39 -10.75 6.84 -4.34
CA GLU A 39 -11.66 7.14 -3.23
C GLU A 39 -12.12 5.88 -2.49
N GLU A 40 -12.44 4.81 -3.23
CA GLU A 40 -12.80 3.51 -2.65
C GLU A 40 -11.66 2.94 -1.81
N LEU A 41 -10.44 2.97 -2.35
CA LEU A 41 -9.23 2.56 -1.65
C LEU A 41 -8.97 3.41 -0.41
N ARG A 42 -9.10 4.73 -0.54
CA ARG A 42 -8.93 5.64 0.59
C ARG A 42 -9.94 5.33 1.69
N ALA A 43 -11.20 5.08 1.35
CA ALA A 43 -12.23 4.72 2.34
C ALA A 43 -11.95 3.35 2.99
N GLU A 44 -11.52 2.36 2.21
CA GLU A 44 -11.21 1.01 2.70
C GLU A 44 -10.00 0.98 3.65
N TYR A 45 -9.03 1.88 3.44
CA TYR A 45 -7.78 1.91 4.20
C TYR A 45 -7.63 3.14 5.12
N ALA A 46 -8.62 4.04 5.19
CA ALA A 46 -8.61 5.22 6.06
C ALA A 46 -8.40 4.88 7.54
N ASP A 47 -8.92 3.73 7.99
CA ASP A 47 -8.82 3.28 9.39
C ASP A 47 -7.57 2.43 9.66
N LYS A 48 -6.83 2.01 8.62
CA LYS A 48 -5.78 0.99 8.75
C LYS A 48 -4.41 1.40 8.21
N VAL A 49 -4.33 2.46 7.44
CA VAL A 49 -3.08 2.91 6.82
C VAL A 49 -3.02 4.42 6.99
N SER A 50 -2.03 4.86 7.77
CA SER A 50 -1.72 6.28 7.94
C SER A 50 -1.64 6.91 6.55
N SER A 51 -2.56 7.83 6.28
CA SER A 51 -2.77 8.41 4.96
C SER A 51 -1.61 9.34 4.60
N SER A 52 -0.54 8.79 4.06
CA SER A 52 0.49 9.55 3.36
C SER A 52 0.48 9.14 1.89
N HIS A 53 -0.43 9.75 1.14
CA HIS A 53 -0.35 9.79 -0.31
C HIS A 53 0.89 10.58 -0.72
N LEU A 54 2.00 9.91 -0.93
CA LEU A 54 3.08 10.40 -1.79
C LEU A 54 3.64 9.21 -2.56
N VAL A 55 3.49 9.26 -3.88
CA VAL A 55 4.04 8.30 -4.85
C VAL A 55 5.57 8.45 -4.98
N GLU A 56 6.21 9.29 -4.15
CA GLU A 56 7.63 9.65 -4.27
C GLU A 56 8.41 9.60 -2.95
N ASP A 57 7.78 9.32 -1.79
CA ASP A 57 8.54 9.15 -0.55
C ASP A 57 9.13 7.74 -0.49
N ARG A 58 10.45 7.67 -0.71
CA ARG A 58 11.36 6.51 -0.66
C ARG A 58 10.69 5.17 -0.33
N ILE A 59 10.37 4.41 -1.37
CA ILE A 59 9.96 3.01 -1.29
C ILE A 59 11.20 2.13 -1.45
N ASP A 60 11.45 1.22 -0.51
CA ASP A 60 12.60 0.31 -0.57
C ASP A 60 12.33 -0.90 -1.48
N ILE A 61 11.07 -1.36 -1.53
CA ILE A 61 10.66 -2.54 -2.31
C ILE A 61 9.38 -2.24 -3.09
N LEU A 62 9.43 -2.36 -4.41
CA LEU A 62 8.28 -2.19 -5.30
C LEU A 62 7.77 -3.55 -5.81
N SER A 63 6.49 -3.85 -5.56
CA SER A 63 5.80 -4.99 -6.14
C SER A 63 4.75 -4.54 -7.15
N LYS A 64 4.85 -5.05 -8.39
CA LYS A 64 3.88 -4.81 -9.46
C LYS A 64 3.06 -6.09 -9.66
N THR A 65 1.76 -5.97 -9.42
CA THR A 65 0.78 -7.06 -9.62
C THR A 65 -0.02 -6.88 -10.90
#